data_AF-A0A962CHB9-F1
#
_entry.id   AF-A0A962CHB9-F1
#
_cell.length_a   1.000
_cell.length_b   1.000
_cell.length_c   1.000
_cell.angle_alpha   90.00
_cell.angle_beta   90.00
_cell.angle_gamma   90.00
#
_symmetry.space_group_name_H-M   'P 1'
#
loop_
_entity.id
_entity.type
_entity.pdbx_description
1 polymer ?
#
loop_
_entity_poly.entity_id
_entity_poly.type
_entity_poly.pdbx_seq_one_letter_code
_entity_poly.pdbx_strand_id
1 'polypeptide(L)'
;RFDEALWRTFLVYLTASPKPAWEILEPAEPKDFEKSFRTLFDGMTAKPTSAEALLEARRQLLARIPALLDDASRAFLESVERELPDFGLIGLAHAADLPGVKRKLQNLAQRSDAKREADQRQLSETLERIGR
;
A
#
# COMPACT_ATOMS: atom_id res chain seq x y z
N ARG A 1 7.65 15.89 4.52
CA ARG A 1 8.22 15.74 3.15
C ARG A 1 8.07 14.28 2.79
N PHE A 2 7.51 13.97 1.62
CA PHE A 2 7.56 12.61 1.08
C PHE A 2 8.92 12.44 0.42
N ASP A 3 9.74 11.54 0.95
CA ASP A 3 11.05 11.20 0.42
C ASP A 3 11.18 9.69 0.17
N GLU A 4 12.28 9.32 -0.46
CA GLU A 4 12.59 7.95 -0.87
C GLU A 4 12.68 6.99 0.32
N ALA A 5 13.19 7.45 1.47
CA ALA A 5 13.27 6.64 2.68
C ALA A 5 11.87 6.33 3.24
N LEU A 6 10.98 7.33 3.27
CA LEU A 6 9.58 7.12 3.67
C LEU A 6 8.86 6.19 2.69
N TRP A 7 9.10 6.33 1.38
CA TRP A 7 8.50 5.45 0.37
C TRP A 7 8.94 3.99 0.52
N ARG A 8 10.25 3.73 0.65
CA ARG A 8 10.76 2.38 0.89
C ARG A 8 10.23 1.78 2.19
N THR A 9 10.13 2.58 3.24
CA THR A 9 9.52 2.16 4.51
C THR A 9 8.05 1.82 4.31
N PHE A 10 7.30 2.65 3.56
CA PHE A 10 5.91 2.36 3.23
C PHE A 10 5.75 1.03 2.49
N LEU A 11 6.64 0.69 1.56
CA LEU A 11 6.61 -0.61 0.86
C LEU A 11 6.74 -1.80 1.84
N VAL A 12 7.57 -1.68 2.88
CA VAL A 12 7.65 -2.70 3.95
C VAL A 12 6.33 -2.84 4.70
N TYR A 13 5.70 -1.72 5.08
CA TYR A 13 4.40 -1.74 5.76
C TYR A 13 3.28 -2.27 4.86
N LEU A 14 3.33 -1.96 3.56
CA LEU A 14 2.42 -2.47 2.55
C LEU A 14 2.51 -4.00 2.49
N THR A 15 3.72 -4.57 2.50
CA THR A 15 3.90 -6.02 2.59
C THR A 15 3.25 -6.59 3.85
N ALA A 16 3.36 -5.95 5.01
CA ALA A 16 2.76 -6.45 6.24
C ALA A 16 1.22 -6.31 6.32
N SER A 17 0.58 -5.62 5.35
CA SER A 17 -0.85 -5.35 5.36
C SER A 17 -1.70 -6.61 5.13
N PRO A 18 -2.91 -6.74 5.72
CA PRO A 18 -3.84 -7.81 5.38
C PRO A 18 -4.38 -7.71 3.95
N LYS A 19 -4.35 -6.52 3.34
CA LYS A 19 -4.82 -6.28 1.96
C LYS A 19 -3.74 -6.66 0.93
N PRO A 20 -4.13 -7.03 -0.31
CA PRO A 20 -3.18 -7.21 -1.40
C PRO A 20 -2.58 -5.86 -1.83
N ALA A 21 -1.40 -5.89 -2.44
CA ALA A 21 -0.66 -4.68 -2.79
C ALA A 21 -1.46 -3.73 -3.70
N TRP A 22 -2.15 -4.29 -4.71
CA TRP A 22 -2.94 -3.53 -5.67
C TRP A 22 -4.05 -2.69 -5.02
N GLU A 23 -4.71 -3.23 -3.98
CA GLU A 23 -5.78 -2.52 -3.27
C GLU A 23 -5.23 -1.36 -2.41
N ILE A 24 -3.97 -1.42 -2.00
CA ILE A 24 -3.33 -0.36 -1.21
C ILE A 24 -2.78 0.74 -2.12
N LEU A 25 -2.26 0.37 -3.29
CA LEU A 25 -1.73 1.29 -4.29
C LEU A 25 -2.84 2.08 -4.98
N GLU A 26 -3.97 1.45 -5.27
CA GLU A 26 -5.16 2.11 -5.80
C GLU A 26 -6.39 1.78 -4.94
N PRO A 27 -6.48 2.41 -3.75
CA PRO A 27 -7.55 2.13 -2.82
C PRO A 27 -8.87 2.76 -3.27
N ALA A 28 -9.96 2.01 -3.11
CA ALA A 28 -11.31 2.49 -3.41
C ALA A 28 -11.66 3.79 -2.66
N GLU A 29 -12.61 4.55 -3.22
CA GLU A 29 -13.13 5.73 -2.56
C GLU A 29 -13.83 5.36 -1.23
N PRO A 30 -13.56 6.09 -0.13
CA PRO A 30 -14.20 5.82 1.14
C PRO A 30 -15.71 6.09 1.05
N LYS A 31 -16.52 5.09 1.40
CA LYS A 31 -17.98 5.23 1.42
C LYS A 31 -18.42 6.03 2.65
N ASP A 32 -19.37 6.94 2.46
CA ASP A 32 -19.99 7.75 3.52
C ASP A 32 -18.99 8.47 4.46
N PHE A 33 -17.82 8.86 3.94
CA PHE A 33 -16.71 9.38 4.76
C PHE A 33 -17.11 10.59 5.61
N GLU A 34 -17.88 11.53 5.04
CA GLU A 34 -18.34 12.72 5.78
C GLU A 34 -19.19 12.31 6.99
N LYS A 35 -20.11 11.37 6.82
CA LYS A 35 -20.97 10.85 7.90
C LYS A 35 -20.12 10.18 8.98
N SER A 36 -19.17 9.33 8.58
CA SER A 36 -18.25 8.67 9.51
C SER A 36 -17.40 9.67 10.28
N PHE A 37 -16.83 10.67 9.59
CA PHE A 37 -16.04 11.73 10.20
C PHE A 37 -16.86 12.51 11.24
N ARG A 38 -18.06 12.97 10.87
CA ARG A 38 -18.96 13.72 11.76
C ARG A 38 -19.39 12.93 12.99
N THR A 39 -19.62 11.64 12.82
CA THR A 39 -20.15 10.80 13.92
C THR A 39 -19.06 10.37 14.89
N LEU A 40 -17.84 10.11 14.39
CA LEU A 40 -16.80 9.42 15.16
C LEU A 40 -15.61 10.30 15.53
N PHE A 41 -15.42 11.45 14.86
CA PHE A 41 -14.20 12.24 14.98
C PHE A 41 -14.43 13.74 15.14
N ASP A 42 -15.57 14.27 14.71
CA ASP A 42 -15.86 15.69 14.86
C ASP A 42 -15.89 16.10 16.34
N GLY A 43 -15.30 17.26 16.64
CA GLY A 43 -15.05 17.72 18.01
C GLY A 43 -13.92 17.01 18.77
N MET A 44 -13.35 15.90 18.25
CA MET A 44 -12.24 15.16 18.89
C MET A 44 -10.85 15.53 18.34
N THR A 45 -10.80 16.40 17.33
CA THR A 45 -9.55 16.74 16.64
C THR A 45 -8.77 17.82 17.40
N ALA A 46 -7.45 17.64 17.54
CA ALA A 46 -6.60 18.60 18.24
C ALA A 46 -6.50 19.96 17.52
N LYS A 47 -6.72 19.97 16.20
CA LYS A 47 -6.83 21.17 15.36
C LYS A 47 -8.09 21.02 14.51
N PRO A 48 -8.89 22.09 14.32
CA PRO A 48 -10.05 22.03 13.44
C PRO A 48 -9.68 21.53 12.06
N THR A 49 -10.40 20.52 11.57
CA THR A 49 -10.28 19.96 10.22
C THR A 49 -11.66 19.53 9.74
N SER A 50 -11.81 19.33 8.44
CA SER A 50 -13.06 18.87 7.83
C SER A 50 -12.87 17.54 7.09
N ALA A 51 -13.98 16.88 6.77
CA ALA A 51 -13.96 15.66 5.96
C ALA A 51 -13.35 15.92 4.57
N GLU A 52 -13.69 17.07 3.97
CA GLU A 52 -13.20 17.50 2.66
C GLU A 52 -11.70 17.73 2.69
N ALA A 53 -11.16 18.35 3.75
CA ALA A 53 -9.73 18.56 3.90
C ALA A 53 -8.96 17.24 4.00
N LEU A 54 -9.51 16.23 4.69
CA LEU A 54 -8.91 14.90 4.80
C LEU A 54 -8.98 14.12 3.48
N LEU A 55 -10.10 14.22 2.75
CA LEU A 55 -10.24 13.62 1.41
C LEU A 55 -9.30 14.26 0.40
N GLU A 56 -9.13 15.59 0.46
CA GLU A 56 -8.17 16.30 -0.38
C GLU A 56 -6.73 15.91 -0.05
N ALA A 57 -6.38 15.82 1.24
CA ALA A 57 -5.07 15.30 1.65
C ALA A 57 -4.84 13.87 1.12
N ARG A 58 -5.86 12.99 1.23
CA ARG A 58 -5.81 11.64 0.66
C ARG A 58 -5.57 11.66 -0.86
N ARG A 59 -6.30 12.49 -1.60
CA ARG A 59 -6.15 12.62 -3.06
C ARG A 59 -4.73 13.07 -3.42
N GLN A 60 -4.19 14.04 -2.70
CA GLN A 60 -2.82 14.52 -2.89
C GLN A 60 -1.78 13.44 -2.60
N LEU A 61 -1.99 12.62 -1.57
CA LEU A 61 -1.09 11.50 -1.24
C LEU A 61 -1.07 10.45 -2.36
N LEU A 62 -2.25 10.05 -2.85
CA LEU A 62 -2.35 9.05 -3.91
C LEU A 62 -1.73 9.55 -5.22
N ALA A 63 -1.91 10.84 -5.55
CA ALA A 63 -1.32 11.46 -6.73
C ALA A 63 0.23 11.48 -6.72
N ARG A 64 0.88 11.21 -5.57
CA ARG A 64 2.35 11.11 -5.47
C ARG A 64 2.88 9.71 -5.76
N ILE A 65 2.07 8.68 -5.61
CA ILE A 65 2.49 7.28 -5.77
C ILE A 65 3.16 7.03 -7.13
N PRO A 66 2.60 7.48 -8.29
CA PRO A 66 3.23 7.27 -9.59
C PRO A 66 4.70 7.73 -9.66
N ALA A 67 4.99 8.91 -9.08
CA ALA A 67 6.31 9.51 -9.12
C ALA A 67 7.34 8.80 -8.20
N LEU A 68 6.87 8.01 -7.23
CA LEU A 68 7.71 7.25 -6.31
C LEU A 68 7.92 5.80 -6.76
N LEU A 69 7.03 5.30 -7.63
CA LEU A 69 7.00 3.92 -8.10
C LEU A 69 8.01 3.68 -9.23
N ASP A 70 9.29 3.70 -8.84
CA ASP A 70 10.42 3.34 -9.69
C ASP A 70 10.49 1.84 -10.00
N ASP A 71 11.41 1.45 -10.88
CA ASP A 71 11.57 0.06 -11.33
C ASP A 71 11.92 -0.89 -10.17
N ALA A 72 12.71 -0.42 -9.20
CA ALA A 72 13.08 -1.19 -8.02
C ALA A 72 11.85 -1.47 -7.14
N SER A 73 10.99 -0.48 -6.94
CA SER A 73 9.74 -0.61 -6.19
C SER A 73 8.76 -1.57 -6.89
N ARG A 74 8.68 -1.52 -8.23
CA ARG A 74 7.85 -2.44 -9.03
C ARG A 74 8.33 -3.87 -8.89
N ALA A 75 9.63 -4.11 -9.13
CA ALA A 75 10.24 -5.42 -8.99
C ALA A 75 10.09 -5.98 -7.57
N PHE A 76 10.21 -5.13 -6.55
CA PHE A 76 9.96 -5.53 -5.16
C PHE A 76 8.52 -6.02 -4.95
N LEU A 77 7.52 -5.25 -5.37
CA LEU A 77 6.11 -5.63 -5.21
C LEU A 77 5.77 -6.92 -5.95
N GLU A 78 6.30 -7.11 -7.15
CA GLU A 78 6.15 -8.36 -7.90
C GLU A 78 6.80 -9.55 -7.17
N SER A 79 7.99 -9.35 -6.59
CA SER A 79 8.68 -10.40 -5.82
C SER A 79 7.85 -10.84 -4.60
N VAL A 80 7.15 -9.90 -3.95
CA VAL A 80 6.23 -10.20 -2.84
C VAL A 80 5.04 -11.04 -3.31
N GLU A 81 4.40 -10.67 -4.42
CA GLU A 81 3.24 -11.43 -4.94
C GLU A 81 3.63 -12.82 -5.49
N ARG A 82 4.90 -13.02 -5.83
CA ARG A 82 5.51 -14.32 -6.17
C ARG A 82 6.00 -15.10 -4.95
N GLU A 83 5.78 -14.60 -3.74
CA GLU A 83 6.12 -15.27 -2.48
C GLU A 83 7.63 -15.45 -2.24
N LEU A 84 8.45 -14.73 -3.02
CA LEU A 84 9.90 -14.69 -2.93
C LEU A 84 10.36 -13.22 -2.82
N PRO A 85 9.98 -12.51 -1.75
CA PRO A 85 10.21 -11.07 -1.63
C PRO A 85 11.71 -10.75 -1.55
N ASP A 86 12.18 -9.84 -2.40
CA ASP A 86 13.56 -9.34 -2.36
C ASP A 86 13.61 -7.93 -1.75
N PHE A 87 13.74 -7.87 -0.42
CA PHE A 87 13.89 -6.61 0.31
C PHE A 87 15.20 -5.87 0.00
N GLY A 88 16.17 -6.53 -0.68
CA GLY A 88 17.37 -5.89 -1.19
C GLY A 88 17.07 -4.85 -2.28
N LEU A 89 16.02 -5.07 -3.09
CA LEU A 89 15.58 -4.15 -4.13
C LEU A 89 15.19 -2.78 -3.59
N ILE A 90 14.68 -2.72 -2.35
CA ILE A 90 14.34 -1.46 -1.67
C ILE A 90 15.38 -1.04 -0.63
N GLY A 91 16.56 -1.69 -0.60
CA GLY A 91 17.65 -1.36 0.33
C GLY A 91 17.37 -1.67 1.80
N LEU A 92 16.35 -2.46 2.11
CA LEU A 92 15.89 -2.75 3.48
C LEU A 92 15.89 -4.25 3.75
N ALA A 93 16.97 -4.96 3.41
CA ALA A 93 17.06 -6.44 3.54
C ALA A 93 16.64 -6.97 4.94
N HIS A 94 16.98 -6.25 6.01
CA HIS A 94 16.63 -6.60 7.39
C HIS A 94 15.11 -6.58 7.66
N ALA A 95 14.31 -5.92 6.83
CA ALA A 95 12.86 -5.87 6.99
C ALA A 95 12.19 -7.24 6.76
N ALA A 96 12.85 -8.17 6.07
CA ALA A 96 12.41 -9.56 5.96
C ALA A 96 12.23 -10.23 7.33
N ASP A 97 12.93 -9.76 8.36
CA ASP A 97 12.87 -10.33 9.70
C ASP A 97 11.72 -9.84 10.57
N LEU A 98 11.00 -8.79 10.13
CA LEU A 98 9.93 -8.19 10.89
C LEU A 98 8.77 -9.20 11.10
N PRO A 99 8.21 -9.28 12.32
CA PRO A 99 7.14 -10.25 12.62
C PRO A 99 5.92 -10.11 11.71
N GLY A 100 5.52 -8.87 11.38
CA GLY A 100 4.41 -8.61 10.46
C GLY A 100 4.68 -9.08 9.03
N VAL A 101 5.90 -8.90 8.55
CA VAL A 101 6.34 -9.39 7.23
C VAL A 101 6.33 -10.93 7.21
N LYS A 102 6.98 -11.57 8.19
CA LYS A 102 6.98 -13.04 8.30
C LYS A 102 5.57 -13.62 8.35
N ARG A 103 4.67 -12.99 9.11
CA ARG A 103 3.27 -13.41 9.18
C ARG A 103 2.56 -13.25 7.84
N LYS A 104 2.79 -12.15 7.11
CA LYS A 104 2.21 -11.99 5.77
C LYS A 104 2.67 -13.10 4.83
N LEU A 105 3.97 -13.37 4.76
CA LEU A 105 4.51 -14.35 3.81
C LEU A 105 3.94 -15.75 4.08
N GLN A 106 3.74 -16.12 5.34
CA GLN A 106 3.02 -17.34 5.72
C GLN A 106 1.57 -17.35 5.22
N ASN A 107 0.86 -16.22 5.26
CA ASN A 107 -0.50 -16.12 4.75
C ASN A 107 -0.56 -16.15 3.22
N LEU A 108 0.41 -15.52 2.54
CA LEU A 108 0.48 -15.53 1.08
C LEU A 108 0.69 -16.97 0.57
N ALA A 109 1.62 -17.72 1.18
CA ALA A 109 1.89 -19.11 0.85
C ALA A 109 0.69 -20.07 1.04
N GLN A 110 -0.35 -19.65 1.78
CA GLN A 110 -1.57 -20.42 2.00
C GLN A 110 -2.67 -20.10 0.97
N ARG A 111 -2.44 -19.16 0.03
CA ARG A 111 -3.42 -18.82 -1.01
C ARG A 111 -3.58 -19.95 -2.03
N SER A 112 -4.81 -20.15 -2.49
CA SER A 112 -5.08 -21.00 -3.66
C SER A 112 -4.39 -20.44 -4.92
N ASP A 113 -4.09 -21.31 -5.89
CA ASP A 113 -3.50 -20.89 -7.18
C ASP A 113 -4.36 -19.80 -7.85
N ALA A 114 -5.68 -19.99 -7.88
CA ALA A 114 -6.61 -19.01 -8.44
C ALA A 114 -6.54 -17.64 -7.76
N LYS A 115 -6.33 -17.59 -6.43
CA LYS A 115 -6.18 -16.32 -5.72
C LYS A 115 -4.83 -15.66 -6.00
N ARG A 116 -3.75 -16.45 -6.09
CA ARG A 116 -2.42 -15.96 -6.47
C ARG A 116 -2.44 -15.33 -7.87
N GLU A 117 -3.00 -16.05 -8.85
CA GLU A 117 -3.14 -15.55 -10.22
C GLU A 117 -4.00 -14.27 -10.29
N ALA A 118 -5.09 -14.22 -9.53
CA ALA A 118 -5.93 -13.03 -9.47
C ALA A 118 -5.19 -11.82 -8.89
N ASP A 119 -4.48 -11.98 -7.77
CA ASP A 119 -3.72 -10.88 -7.14
C ASP A 119 -2.56 -10.40 -8.02
N GLN A 120 -1.83 -11.33 -8.65
CA GLN A 120 -0.73 -10.99 -9.56
C GLN A 120 -1.23 -10.21 -10.77
N ARG A 121 -2.34 -10.65 -11.38
CA ARG A 121 -2.96 -9.93 -12.51
C ARG A 121 -3.40 -8.52 -12.09
N GLN A 122 -4.11 -8.41 -10.96
CA GLN A 122 -4.57 -7.11 -10.45
C GLN A 122 -3.40 -6.17 -10.11
N LEU A 123 -2.31 -6.70 -9.55
CA LEU A 123 -1.09 -5.91 -9.33
C LEU A 123 -0.52 -5.41 -10.65
N SER A 124 -0.30 -6.29 -11.64
CA SER A 124 0.25 -5.89 -12.95
C SER A 124 -0.59 -4.79 -13.61
N GLU A 125 -1.90 -5.00 -13.71
CA GLU A 125 -2.84 -4.03 -14.28
C GLU A 125 -2.80 -2.69 -13.53
N THR A 126 -2.64 -2.73 -12.21
CA THR A 126 -2.57 -1.53 -11.36
C THR A 126 -1.26 -0.78 -11.57
N LEU A 127 -0.12 -1.48 -11.61
CA LEU A 127 1.20 -0.90 -11.88
C LEU A 127 1.27 -0.25 -13.27
N GLU A 128 0.59 -0.82 -14.28
CA GLU A 128 0.46 -0.24 -15.62
C GLU A 128 -0.45 0.99 -15.65
N ARG A 129 -1.50 1.03 -14.83
CA ARG A 129 -2.44 2.16 -14.76
C ARG A 129 -1.82 3.36 -14.06
N ILE A 130 -1.17 3.13 -12.93
CA ILE A 130 -0.54 4.19 -12.12
C ILE A 130 0.87 4.55 -12.61
N GLY A 131 1.46 3.73 -13.48
CA GLY A 131 2.76 4.00 -14.11
C GLY A 131 2.73 4.82 -15.39
N ARG A 132 1.53 5.09 -15.91
CA ARG A 132 1.29 6.02 -17.02
C ARG A 132 1.11 7.44 -16.49
#